data_AF-A0A847ZU96-F1
#
_entry.id   AF-A0A847ZU96-F1
#
_cell.length_a   1.000
_cell.length_b   1.000
_cell.length_c   1.000
_cell.angle_alpha   90.00
_cell.angle_beta   90.00
_cell.angle_gamma   90.00
#
_symmetry.space_group_name_H-M   'P 1'
#
loop_
_entity.id
_entity.type
_entity.pdbx_description
1 polymer ?
#
loop_
_entity_poly.entity_id
_entity_poly.type
_entity_poly.pdbx_seq_one_letter_code
_entity_poly.pdbx_strand_id
1 'polypeptide(L)'
;MAELRYSTQSRAGTYAETDQGLKSYMLGVYNYMALGVAVTAVLVLATFTIPALGGVARVLSFPAMLAVLALGWFGPRMVFNGSVGKAHAVYWAYVAAWGIGIAPIVNRYLGVDPSMVMSAFLTAAITFGAMSVWGYTS
;
A
#
# COMPACT_ATOMS: atom_id res chain seq x y z
N MET A 1 -41.14 15.03 -30.59
CA MET A 1 -39.71 14.72 -30.83
C MET A 1 -38.76 15.20 -29.71
N ALA A 2 -39.22 15.90 -28.65
CA ALA A 2 -38.33 16.43 -27.59
C ALA A 2 -38.12 15.48 -26.38
N GLU A 3 -39.01 14.51 -26.16
CA GLU A 3 -39.01 13.72 -24.91
C GLU A 3 -37.99 12.57 -24.84
N LEU A 4 -37.49 12.09 -25.98
CA LEU A 4 -36.43 11.06 -26.03
C LEU A 4 -35.06 11.58 -25.57
N ARG A 5 -34.83 12.90 -25.63
CA ARG A 5 -33.55 13.52 -25.24
C ARG A 5 -33.43 13.70 -23.72
N TYR A 6 -34.55 13.90 -23.03
CA TYR A 6 -34.57 14.12 -21.58
C TYR A 6 -34.23 12.85 -20.79
N SER A 7 -34.74 11.69 -21.20
CA SER A 7 -34.46 10.40 -20.57
C SER A 7 -33.06 9.84 -20.87
N THR A 8 -32.51 10.17 -22.04
CA THR A 8 -31.16 9.75 -22.44
C THR A 8 -30.09 10.57 -21.70
N GLN A 9 -30.32 11.86 -21.51
CA GLN A 9 -29.37 12.75 -20.83
C GLN A 9 -29.36 12.54 -19.31
N SER A 10 -30.49 12.21 -18.68
CA SER A 10 -30.52 11.86 -17.25
C SER A 10 -29.75 10.56 -16.98
N ARG A 11 -29.94 9.54 -17.81
CA ARG A 11 -29.26 8.25 -17.68
C ARG A 11 -27.75 8.35 -17.95
N ALA A 12 -27.33 9.13 -18.95
CA ALA A 12 -25.91 9.40 -19.20
C ALA A 12 -25.24 10.22 -18.09
N GLY A 13 -25.95 11.17 -17.48
CA GLY A 13 -25.50 11.91 -16.29
C GLY A 13 -25.30 11.01 -15.08
N THR A 14 -26.23 10.09 -14.80
CA THR A 14 -26.12 9.12 -13.69
C THR A 14 -24.94 8.17 -13.87
N TYR A 15 -24.67 7.70 -15.10
CA TYR A 15 -23.49 6.86 -15.39
C TYR A 15 -22.18 7.63 -15.21
N ALA A 16 -22.10 8.87 -15.68
CA ALA A 16 -20.92 9.73 -15.53
C ALA A 16 -20.64 10.10 -14.06
N GLU A 17 -21.68 10.39 -13.27
CA GLU A 17 -21.57 10.68 -11.83
C GLU A 17 -21.13 9.43 -11.04
N THR A 18 -21.63 8.25 -11.40
CA THR A 18 -21.24 6.99 -10.77
C THR A 18 -19.76 6.65 -11.05
N ASP A 19 -19.31 6.87 -12.29
CA ASP A 19 -17.90 6.68 -12.69
C ASP A 19 -16.97 7.65 -11.95
N GLN A 20 -17.39 8.91 -11.78
CA GLN A 20 -16.62 9.91 -11.04
C GLN A 20 -16.46 9.55 -9.55
N GLY A 21 -17.52 9.02 -8.92
CA GLY A 21 -17.48 8.50 -7.55
C GLY A 21 -16.50 7.33 -7.40
N LEU A 22 -16.57 6.34 -8.29
CA LEU A 22 -15.66 5.19 -8.29
C LEU A 22 -14.19 5.61 -8.47
N LYS A 23 -13.92 6.49 -9.44
CA LYS A 23 -12.57 7.02 -9.68
C LYS A 23 -12.03 7.73 -8.45
N SER A 24 -12.85 8.55 -7.78
CA SER A 24 -12.43 9.26 -6.56
C SER A 24 -12.10 8.29 -5.42
N TYR A 25 -12.88 7.22 -5.26
CA TYR A 25 -12.63 6.17 -4.27
C TYR A 25 -11.31 5.43 -4.57
N MET A 26 -11.10 5.00 -5.81
CA MET A 26 -9.88 4.28 -6.21
C MET A 26 -8.62 5.13 -6.03
N LEU A 27 -8.66 6.41 -6.41
CA LEU A 27 -7.56 7.34 -6.15
C LEU A 27 -7.27 7.47 -4.66
N GLY A 28 -8.30 7.51 -3.82
CA GLY A 28 -8.15 7.47 -2.36
C GLY A 28 -7.41 6.22 -1.87
N VAL A 29 -7.80 5.04 -2.38
CA VAL A 29 -7.15 3.76 -2.05
C VAL A 29 -5.68 3.75 -2.49
N TYR A 30 -5.39 4.17 -3.72
CA TYR A 30 -4.02 4.22 -4.24
C TYR A 30 -3.14 5.20 -3.47
N ASN A 31 -3.66 6.37 -3.11
CA ASN A 31 -2.93 7.32 -2.27
C ASN A 31 -2.62 6.74 -0.90
N TYR A 32 -3.57 6.03 -0.27
CA TYR A 32 -3.34 5.34 0.99
C TYR A 32 -2.26 4.26 0.87
N MET A 33 -2.32 3.43 -0.18
CA MET A 33 -1.31 2.41 -0.44
C MET A 33 0.08 3.02 -0.64
N ALA A 34 0.18 4.10 -1.42
CA ALA A 34 1.43 4.83 -1.64
C ALA A 34 2.01 5.38 -0.32
N LEU A 35 1.17 5.92 0.57
CA LEU A 35 1.59 6.36 1.90
C LEU A 35 2.15 5.19 2.74
N GLY A 36 1.50 4.03 2.72
CA GLY A 36 2.03 2.83 3.40
C GLY A 36 3.40 2.40 2.89
N VAL A 37 3.60 2.40 1.57
CA VAL A 37 4.90 2.10 0.96
C VAL A 37 5.94 3.17 1.33
N ALA A 38 5.57 4.44 1.31
CA ALA A 38 6.46 5.54 1.70
C ALA A 38 6.91 5.42 3.17
N VAL A 39 6.00 5.09 4.10
CA VAL A 39 6.35 4.87 5.50
C VAL A 39 7.26 3.66 5.67
N THR A 40 6.99 2.56 4.97
CA THR A 40 7.89 1.39 4.91
C THR A 40 9.31 1.81 4.49
N ALA A 41 9.43 2.59 3.41
CA ALA A 41 10.71 3.07 2.91
C ALA A 41 11.44 3.98 3.91
N VAL A 42 10.71 4.87 4.61
CA VAL A 42 11.27 5.73 5.67
C VAL A 42 11.81 4.90 6.82
N LEU A 43 11.07 3.87 7.27
CA LEU A 43 11.53 2.98 8.33
C LEU A 43 12.82 2.24 7.93
N VAL A 44 12.86 1.69 6.72
CA VAL A 44 14.07 1.02 6.21
C VAL A 44 15.23 2.01 6.15
N LEU A 45 15.03 3.20 5.59
CA LEU A 45 16.05 4.24 5.51
C LEU A 45 16.56 4.65 6.90
N ALA A 46 15.68 4.80 7.88
CA ALA A 46 16.05 5.11 9.26
C ALA A 46 16.93 4.01 9.87
N THR A 47 16.60 2.73 9.63
CA THR A 47 17.42 1.61 10.11
C THR A 47 18.76 1.49 9.39
N PHE A 48 18.86 1.95 8.15
CA PHE A 48 20.10 1.97 7.37
C PHE A 48 21.04 3.09 7.82
N THR A 49 20.49 4.28 8.05
CA THR A 49 21.25 5.50 8.36
C THR A 49 21.59 5.65 9.84
N ILE A 50 20.78 5.09 10.75
CA ILE A 50 20.97 5.17 12.20
C ILE A 50 21.41 3.79 12.73
N PRO A 51 22.69 3.59 13.09
CA PRO A 51 23.20 2.27 13.48
C PRO A 51 22.45 1.61 14.64
N ALA A 52 22.01 2.40 15.63
CA ALA A 52 21.22 1.91 16.75
C ALA A 52 19.89 1.28 16.27
N LEU A 53 19.19 1.93 15.33
CA LEU A 53 17.95 1.41 14.76
C LEU A 53 18.21 0.20 13.86
N GLY A 54 19.33 0.16 13.14
CA GLY A 54 19.77 -1.01 12.38
C GLY A 54 20.00 -2.24 13.27
N GLY A 55 20.59 -2.04 14.46
CA GLY A 55 20.74 -3.08 15.47
C GLY A 55 19.39 -3.60 15.98
N VAL A 56 18.47 -2.69 16.31
CA VAL A 56 17.11 -3.04 16.75
C VAL A 56 16.35 -3.81 15.67
N ALA A 57 16.39 -3.34 14.42
CA ALA A 57 15.71 -4.00 13.30
C ALA A 57 16.24 -5.42 13.04
N ARG A 58 17.52 -5.69 13.28
CA ARG A 58 18.09 -7.04 13.16
C ARG A 58 17.51 -8.03 14.17
N VAL A 59 17.17 -7.56 15.37
CA VAL A 59 16.53 -8.37 16.42
C VAL A 59 15.03 -8.48 16.19
N LEU A 60 14.38 -7.38 15.82
CA LEU A 60 12.93 -7.32 15.65
C LEU A 60 12.43 -7.80 14.29
N SER A 61 13.30 -8.03 13.31
CA SER A 61 12.86 -8.42 11.96
C SER A 61 12.06 -9.71 11.96
N PHE A 62 12.55 -10.74 12.65
CA PHE A 62 11.87 -12.03 12.74
C PHE A 62 10.50 -11.91 13.46
N PRO A 63 10.41 -11.30 14.67
CA PRO A 63 9.12 -10.99 15.29
C PRO A 63 8.18 -10.16 14.40
N ALA A 64 8.71 -9.18 13.67
CA ALA A 64 7.93 -8.33 12.77
C ALA A 64 7.34 -9.14 11.60
N MET A 65 8.10 -10.10 11.05
CA MET A 65 7.59 -11.00 10.01
C MET A 65 6.53 -11.97 10.55
N LEU A 66 6.67 -12.46 11.78
CA LEU A 66 5.58 -13.19 12.43
C LEU A 66 4.34 -12.31 12.64
N ALA A 67 4.52 -11.03 12.98
CA ALA A 67 3.42 -10.08 13.10
C ALA A 67 2.72 -9.85 11.75
N VAL A 68 3.45 -9.77 10.64
CA VAL A 68 2.86 -9.69 9.28
C VAL A 68 1.99 -10.92 9.00
N LEU A 69 2.46 -12.12 9.30
CA LEU A 69 1.68 -13.36 9.11
C LEU A 69 0.43 -13.38 10.00
N ALA A 70 0.58 -13.03 11.27
CA ALA A 70 -0.53 -12.96 12.22
C ALA A 70 -1.58 -11.92 11.76
N LEU A 71 -1.14 -10.73 11.36
CA LEU A 71 -2.03 -9.68 10.84
C LEU A 71 -2.65 -10.08 9.49
N GLY A 72 -1.98 -10.87 8.65
CA GLY A 72 -2.58 -11.44 7.45
C GLY A 72 -3.76 -12.37 7.77
N TRP A 73 -3.67 -13.16 8.84
CA TRP A 73 -4.71 -14.12 9.23
C TRP A 73 -5.85 -13.49 10.04
N PHE A 74 -5.51 -12.60 10.98
CA PHE A 74 -6.47 -12.02 11.93
C PHE A 74 -6.93 -10.61 11.55
N GLY A 75 -6.12 -9.87 10.78
CA GLY A 75 -6.42 -8.50 10.36
C GLY A 75 -7.75 -8.34 9.62
N PRO A 76 -8.14 -9.23 8.68
CA PRO A 76 -9.43 -9.12 8.01
C PRO A 76 -10.61 -9.10 9.00
N ARG A 77 -10.60 -9.95 10.03
CA ARG A 77 -11.65 -9.96 11.06
C ARG A 77 -11.70 -8.63 11.82
N MET A 78 -10.55 -8.03 12.10
CA MET A 78 -10.46 -6.76 12.82
C MET A 78 -10.86 -5.56 11.96
N VAL A 79 -10.62 -5.62 10.65
CA VAL A 79 -11.00 -4.57 9.70
C VAL A 79 -12.50 -4.62 9.40
N PHE A 80 -13.06 -5.80 9.13
CA PHE A 80 -14.46 -5.93 8.73
C PHE A 80 -15.46 -5.89 9.90
N ASN A 81 -15.07 -6.34 11.10
CA ASN A 81 -15.94 -6.34 12.28
C ASN A 81 -15.55 -5.26 13.31
N GLY A 82 -14.62 -4.37 12.98
CA GLY A 82 -14.09 -3.35 13.87
C GLY A 82 -14.64 -1.95 13.61
N SER A 83 -14.05 -0.97 14.31
CA SER A 83 -14.26 0.45 14.01
C SER A 83 -13.21 0.94 13.00
N VAL A 84 -13.47 2.09 12.38
CA VAL A 84 -12.53 2.76 11.47
C VAL A 84 -11.15 2.96 12.13
N GLY A 85 -11.13 3.34 13.41
CA GLY A 85 -9.88 3.48 14.18
C GLY A 85 -9.09 2.17 14.32
N LYS A 86 -9.78 1.03 14.51
CA LYS A 86 -9.13 -0.29 14.55
C LYS A 86 -8.56 -0.67 13.19
N ALA A 87 -9.28 -0.40 12.11
CA ALA A 87 -8.81 -0.66 10.75
C ALA A 87 -7.52 0.12 10.45
N HIS A 88 -7.46 1.41 10.80
CA HIS A 88 -6.24 2.20 10.66
C HIS A 88 -5.10 1.68 11.53
N ALA A 89 -5.35 1.32 12.78
CA ALA A 89 -4.32 0.77 13.67
C ALA A 89 -3.71 -0.52 13.10
N VAL A 90 -4.56 -1.45 12.63
CA VAL A 90 -4.11 -2.70 12.00
C VAL A 90 -3.32 -2.42 10.73
N TYR A 91 -3.79 -1.51 9.87
CA TYR A 91 -3.10 -1.13 8.64
C TYR A 91 -1.70 -0.55 8.92
N TRP A 92 -1.59 0.43 9.82
CA TRP A 92 -0.31 1.07 10.12
C TRP A 92 0.65 0.13 10.88
N ALA A 93 0.12 -0.75 11.73
CA ALA A 93 0.92 -1.81 12.35
C ALA A 93 1.48 -2.78 11.29
N TYR A 94 0.67 -3.14 10.29
CA TYR A 94 1.10 -3.98 9.17
C TYR A 94 2.20 -3.31 8.34
N VAL A 95 2.03 -2.04 8.01
CA VAL A 95 3.03 -1.22 7.31
C VAL A 95 4.35 -1.15 8.09
N ALA A 96 4.28 -0.87 9.40
CA ALA A 96 5.47 -0.81 10.25
C ALA A 96 6.18 -2.16 10.37
N ALA A 97 5.41 -3.25 10.50
CA ALA A 97 5.94 -4.60 10.58
C ALA A 97 6.68 -5.00 9.28
N TRP A 98 6.14 -4.64 8.11
CA TRP A 98 6.86 -4.81 6.84
C TRP A 98 8.18 -4.04 6.82
N GLY A 99 8.16 -2.75 7.17
CA GLY A 99 9.37 -1.91 7.17
C GLY A 99 10.48 -2.45 8.07
N ILE A 100 10.15 -2.84 9.30
CA ILE A 100 11.12 -3.41 10.24
C ILE A 100 11.58 -4.81 9.80
N GLY A 101 10.66 -5.63 9.30
CA GLY A 101 10.95 -7.02 8.98
C GLY A 101 11.87 -7.22 7.78
N ILE A 102 11.73 -6.40 6.73
CA ILE A 102 12.60 -6.49 5.55
C ILE A 102 13.89 -5.68 5.69
N ALA A 103 13.96 -4.75 6.65
CA ALA A 103 15.08 -3.83 6.82
C ALA A 103 16.46 -4.51 6.80
N PRO A 104 16.73 -5.62 7.52
CA PRO A 104 18.05 -6.24 7.48
C PRO A 104 18.47 -6.73 6.09
N ILE A 105 17.50 -7.24 5.31
CA ILE A 105 17.75 -7.71 3.94
C ILE A 105 18.02 -6.51 3.03
N VAL A 106 17.17 -5.49 3.09
CA VAL A 106 17.32 -4.28 2.26
C VAL A 106 18.63 -3.56 2.59
N ASN A 107 18.96 -3.40 3.88
CA ASN A 107 20.20 -2.76 4.33
C ASN A 107 21.45 -3.50 3.82
N ARG A 108 21.39 -4.83 3.72
CA ARG A 108 22.48 -5.62 3.12
C ARG A 108 22.69 -5.27 1.65
N TYR A 109 21.64 -5.19 0.85
CA TYR A 109 21.75 -4.87 -0.56
C TYR A 109 22.09 -3.39 -0.81
N LEU A 110 21.55 -2.48 0.00
CA LEU A 110 21.93 -1.06 -0.02
C LEU A 110 23.43 -0.85 0.25
N GLY A 111 24.00 -1.65 1.17
CA GLY A 111 25.43 -1.58 1.48
C GLY A 111 26.34 -2.22 0.42
N VAL A 112 25.80 -3.04 -0.48
CA VAL A 112 26.55 -3.64 -1.61
C VAL A 112 26.48 -2.70 -2.82
N ASP A 113 25.26 -2.41 -3.28
CA ASP A 113 25.01 -1.47 -4.37
C ASP A 113 23.55 -0.96 -4.27
N PRO A 114 23.33 0.35 -4.02
CA PRO A 114 22.01 0.95 -3.98
C PRO A 114 21.17 0.73 -5.25
N SER A 115 21.81 0.55 -6.41
CA SER A 115 21.12 0.33 -7.69
C SER A 115 20.30 -0.96 -7.69
N MET A 116 20.69 -1.98 -6.91
CA MET A 116 19.96 -3.24 -6.77
C MET A 116 18.60 -3.06 -6.10
N VAL A 117 18.56 -2.25 -5.03
CA VAL A 117 17.30 -1.96 -4.33
C VAL A 117 16.42 -1.05 -5.17
N MET A 118 17.01 -0.06 -5.86
CA MET A 118 16.27 0.83 -6.74
C MET A 118 15.65 0.09 -7.93
N SER A 119 16.41 -0.78 -8.60
CA SER A 119 15.89 -1.60 -9.71
C SER A 119 14.77 -2.53 -9.24
N ALA A 120 14.95 -3.25 -8.13
CA ALA A 120 13.91 -4.11 -7.57
C ALA A 120 12.63 -3.33 -7.24
N PHE A 121 12.76 -2.16 -6.61
CA PHE A 121 11.63 -1.30 -6.29
C PHE A 121 10.93 -0.78 -7.55
N LEU A 122 11.69 -0.25 -8.53
CA LEU A 122 11.14 0.28 -9.77
C LEU A 122 10.45 -0.81 -10.59
N THR A 123 11.03 -2.00 -10.69
CA THR A 123 10.39 -3.14 -11.34
C THR A 123 9.07 -3.46 -10.64
N ALA A 124 9.05 -3.61 -9.32
CA ALA A 124 7.82 -3.90 -8.58
C ALA A 124 6.77 -2.79 -8.75
N ALA A 125 7.17 -1.52 -8.68
CA ALA A 125 6.27 -0.37 -8.80
C ALA A 125 5.67 -0.25 -10.22
N ILE A 126 6.49 -0.42 -11.26
CA ILE A 126 6.04 -0.39 -12.66
C ILE A 126 5.12 -1.57 -12.94
N THR A 127 5.48 -2.78 -12.51
CA THR A 127 4.62 -3.97 -12.67
C THR A 127 3.29 -3.78 -11.95
N PHE A 128 3.29 -3.31 -10.69
CA PHE A 128 2.06 -3.03 -9.96
C PHE A 128 1.21 -1.97 -10.68
N GLY A 129 1.82 -0.87 -11.13
CA GLY A 129 1.13 0.19 -11.87
C GLY A 129 0.51 -0.32 -13.18
N ALA A 130 1.28 -1.05 -13.97
CA ALA A 130 0.81 -1.63 -15.23
C ALA A 130 -0.36 -2.61 -15.01
N MET A 131 -0.25 -3.51 -14.03
CA MET A 131 -1.31 -4.47 -13.69
C MET A 131 -2.55 -3.77 -13.13
N SER A 132 -2.38 -2.69 -12.35
CA SER A 132 -3.48 -1.91 -11.80
C SER A 132 -4.26 -1.18 -12.89
N VAL A 133 -3.56 -0.63 -13.89
CA VAL A 133 -4.21 -0.02 -15.07
C VAL A 133 -4.93 -1.10 -15.88
N TRP A 134 -4.27 -2.23 -16.15
CA TRP A 134 -4.89 -3.31 -16.90
C TRP A 134 -6.20 -3.78 -16.27
N GLY A 135 -6.20 -4.06 -14.96
CA GLY A 135 -7.40 -4.47 -14.22
C GLY A 135 -8.49 -3.41 -14.10
N TYR A 136 -8.17 -2.11 -14.29
CA TYR A 136 -9.18 -1.05 -14.36
C TYR A 136 -9.80 -0.92 -15.76
N THR A 137 -9.02 -1.23 -16.80
CA THR A 137 -9.43 -1.07 -18.20
C THR A 137 -10.06 -2.32 -18.83
N SER A 138 -9.86 -3.50 -18.24
CA SER A 138 -10.41 -4.79 -18.67
C SER A 138 -11.83 -4.98 -18.16
#